data_AF-A0A2T4FMX0-F1
#
_entry.id   AF-A0A2T4FMX0-F1
#
_cell.length_a   1.000
_cell.length_b   1.000
_cell.length_c   1.000
_cell.angle_alpha   90.00
_cell.angle_beta   90.00
_cell.angle_gamma   90.00
#
_symmetry.space_group_name_H-M   'P 1'
#
loop_
_entity.id
_entity.type
_entity.pdbx_description
1 polymer ?
#
loop_
_entity_poly.entity_id
_entity_poly.type
_entity_poly.pdbx_seq_one_letter_code
_entity_poly.pdbx_strand_id
1 'polypeptide(L)'
;MYSEPFDIIFARRRLNFDDDSTRAYFLEVPPQVGDSLIIYMGQGHMNHYTLARVSGVRLTKQCKPSKIYLDKSGSLGGGCAFWISGKNYAEPTGQTKLIPLVPTIANLLAHDRDIILDDEKLRSLLSA
;
A
#
# COMPACT_ATOMS: atom_id res chain seq x y z
N MET A 1 -5.22 31.67 1.08
CA MET A 1 -4.64 30.35 1.37
C MET A 1 -5.21 29.40 0.33
N TYR A 2 -4.43 29.01 -0.69
CA TYR A 2 -4.95 28.14 -1.75
C TYR A 2 -5.13 26.72 -1.18
N SER A 3 -6.35 26.17 -1.30
CA SER A 3 -6.62 24.77 -1.01
C SER A 3 -5.81 23.90 -1.96
N GLU A 4 -5.11 22.88 -1.45
CA GLU A 4 -4.43 21.91 -2.31
C GLU A 4 -5.46 21.22 -3.23
N PRO A 5 -5.12 21.00 -4.52
CA PRO A 5 -5.91 20.17 -5.42
C PRO A 5 -6.20 18.79 -4.79
N PHE A 6 -7.44 18.32 -4.92
CA PHE A 6 -7.85 17.02 -4.37
C PHE A 6 -6.99 15.86 -4.86
N ASP A 7 -6.52 15.89 -6.10
CA ASP A 7 -5.67 14.83 -6.66
C ASP A 7 -4.35 14.69 -5.89
N ILE A 8 -3.77 15.79 -5.43
CA ILE A 8 -2.55 15.79 -4.60
C ILE A 8 -2.83 15.15 -3.25
N ILE A 9 -3.98 15.48 -2.63
CA ILE A 9 -4.40 14.91 -1.35
C ILE A 9 -4.58 13.39 -1.51
N PHE A 10 -5.30 12.95 -2.54
CA PHE A 10 -5.54 11.51 -2.77
C PHE A 10 -4.27 10.75 -3.12
N ALA A 11 -3.37 11.32 -3.93
CA ALA A 11 -2.07 10.74 -4.20
C ALA A 11 -1.27 10.56 -2.91
N ARG A 12 -1.23 11.59 -2.06
CA ARG A 12 -0.51 11.57 -0.78
C ARG A 12 -1.04 10.52 0.20
N ARG A 13 -2.36 10.31 0.25
CA ARG A 13 -2.97 9.22 1.04
C ARG A 13 -2.47 7.85 0.61
N ARG A 14 -2.16 7.66 -0.67
CA ARG A 14 -1.53 6.44 -1.18
C ARG A 14 -0.01 6.53 -1.22
N LEU A 15 0.58 7.48 -0.49
CA LEU A 15 2.02 7.74 -0.43
C LEU A 15 2.64 7.98 -1.82
N ASN A 16 1.89 8.63 -2.69
CA ASN A 16 2.22 8.92 -4.08
C ASN A 16 2.39 7.66 -4.96
N PHE A 17 1.83 6.53 -4.54
CA PHE A 17 1.69 5.33 -5.37
C PHE A 17 0.27 5.20 -5.92
N ASP A 18 0.17 5.16 -7.24
CA ASP A 18 -1.01 4.70 -7.96
C ASP A 18 -0.82 3.24 -8.45
N ASP A 19 -1.85 2.70 -9.12
CA ASP A 19 -1.83 1.30 -9.55
C ASP A 19 -0.71 1.01 -10.58
N ASP A 20 -0.33 2.01 -11.38
CA ASP A 20 0.64 1.85 -12.47
C ASP A 20 2.08 2.01 -11.98
N SER A 21 2.36 3.02 -11.15
CA SER A 21 3.63 3.21 -10.45
C SER A 21 3.92 2.05 -9.47
N THR A 22 2.91 1.54 -8.77
CA THR A 22 3.05 0.33 -7.93
C THR A 22 3.43 -0.87 -8.78
N ARG A 23 2.77 -1.06 -9.93
CA ARG A 23 3.10 -2.14 -10.87
C ARG A 23 4.53 -2.00 -11.38
N ALA A 24 4.92 -0.81 -11.82
CA ALA A 24 6.26 -0.54 -12.31
C ALA A 24 7.31 -0.87 -11.24
N TYR A 25 7.08 -0.40 -10.01
CA TYR A 25 7.97 -0.67 -8.87
C TYR A 25 8.11 -2.18 -8.61
N PHE A 26 7.02 -2.94 -8.48
CA PHE A 26 7.13 -4.38 -8.21
C PHE A 26 7.60 -5.22 -9.39
N LEU A 27 7.61 -4.67 -10.61
CA LEU A 27 8.25 -5.34 -11.76
C LEU A 27 9.76 -5.09 -11.79
N GLU A 28 10.21 -3.90 -11.38
CA GLU A 28 11.63 -3.54 -11.29
C GLU A 28 12.30 -4.12 -10.03
N VAL A 29 11.60 -4.07 -8.90
CA VAL A 29 11.99 -4.59 -7.60
C VAL A 29 10.96 -5.64 -7.14
N PRO A 30 11.03 -6.88 -7.68
CA PRO A 30 10.11 -7.94 -7.29
C PRO A 30 10.16 -8.22 -5.79
N PRO A 31 9.00 -8.16 -5.09
CA PRO A 31 8.96 -8.49 -3.67
C PRO A 31 9.35 -9.95 -3.45
N GLN A 32 10.03 -10.20 -2.34
CA GLN A 32 10.47 -11.51 -1.89
C GLN A 32 9.79 -11.89 -0.59
N VAL A 33 9.75 -13.18 -0.27
CA VAL A 33 9.24 -13.67 1.01
C VAL A 33 10.04 -13.06 2.16
N GLY A 34 9.34 -12.52 3.14
CA GLY A 34 9.92 -11.81 4.29
C GLY A 34 9.96 -10.28 4.11
N ASP A 35 9.84 -9.76 2.90
CA ASP A 35 9.81 -8.32 2.66
C ASP A 35 8.61 -7.68 3.36
N SER A 36 8.81 -6.46 3.87
CA SER A 36 7.74 -5.67 4.46
C SER A 36 7.13 -4.74 3.42
N LEU A 37 5.81 -4.71 3.36
CA LEU A 37 5.00 -3.86 2.50
C LEU A 37 3.90 -3.19 3.32
N ILE A 38 3.19 -2.24 2.71
CA ILE A 38 2.16 -1.46 3.39
C ILE A 38 0.81 -1.75 2.75
N ILE A 39 -0.17 -2.10 3.57
CA ILE A 39 -1.58 -2.12 3.17
C ILE A 39 -2.18 -0.77 3.55
N TYR A 40 -2.58 0.00 2.55
CA TYR A 40 -3.37 1.22 2.69
C TYR A 40 -4.86 0.90 2.59
N MET A 41 -5.67 1.46 3.49
CA MET A 41 -7.14 1.42 3.42
C MET A 41 -7.70 2.82 3.68
N GLY A 42 -8.37 3.38 2.69
CA GLY A 42 -9.00 4.70 2.83
C GLY A 42 -10.51 4.60 2.99
N GLN A 43 -11.02 4.34 4.20
CA GLN A 43 -12.46 4.16 4.48
C GLN A 43 -12.95 5.16 5.54
N GLY A 44 -14.19 5.65 5.39
CA GLY A 44 -14.80 6.54 6.38
C GLY A 44 -14.04 7.85 6.62
N HIS A 45 -13.38 8.39 5.59
CA HIS A 45 -12.48 9.56 5.67
C HIS A 45 -11.20 9.35 6.51
N MET A 46 -10.88 8.10 6.88
CA MET A 46 -9.65 7.75 7.59
C MET A 46 -8.68 7.02 6.66
N ASN A 47 -7.39 7.28 6.83
CA ASN A 47 -6.32 6.61 6.09
C ASN A 47 -5.59 5.65 7.02
N HIS A 48 -5.90 4.36 6.89
CA HIS A 48 -5.28 3.31 7.68
C HIS A 48 -4.06 2.75 6.94
N TYR A 49 -2.98 2.54 7.68
CA TYR A 49 -1.76 1.93 7.18
C TYR A 49 -1.36 0.76 8.08
N THR A 50 -1.21 -0.40 7.45
CA THR A 50 -0.82 -1.65 8.12
C THR A 50 0.48 -2.14 7.51
N LEU A 51 1.49 -2.40 8.35
CA LEU A 51 2.71 -3.07 7.92
C LEU A 51 2.45 -4.58 7.83
N ALA A 52 2.66 -5.18 6.68
CA ALA A 52 2.49 -6.62 6.46
C ALA A 52 3.75 -7.22 5.83
N ARG A 53 3.96 -8.52 6.03
CA ARG A 53 5.11 -9.23 5.44
C ARG A 53 4.65 -10.11 4.30
N VAL A 54 5.48 -10.19 3.25
CA VAL A 54 5.25 -11.07 2.12
C VAL A 54 5.42 -12.52 2.59
N SER A 55 4.34 -13.30 2.50
CA SER A 55 4.32 -14.73 2.81
C SER A 55 4.55 -15.60 1.56
N GLY A 56 4.32 -15.04 0.37
CA GLY A 56 4.53 -15.74 -0.90
C GLY A 56 4.34 -14.84 -2.12
N VAL A 57 4.92 -15.25 -3.24
CA VAL A 57 4.73 -14.57 -4.54
C VAL A 57 4.42 -15.61 -5.60
N ARG A 58 3.36 -15.37 -6.38
CA ARG A 58 3.00 -16.20 -7.52
C ARG A 58 3.49 -15.56 -8.80
N LEU A 59 4.24 -16.32 -9.59
CA LEU A 59 4.73 -15.91 -10.90
C LEU A 59 3.75 -16.28 -12.03
N THR A 60 3.82 -15.56 -13.14
CA THR A 60 3.22 -15.95 -14.43
C THR A 60 4.01 -17.08 -15.08
N LYS A 61 3.52 -17.58 -16.22
CA LYS A 61 4.26 -18.56 -17.05
C LYS A 61 5.60 -18.01 -17.56
N GLN A 62 5.72 -16.69 -17.67
CA GLN A 62 6.93 -15.97 -18.09
C GLN A 62 7.84 -15.59 -16.90
N CYS A 63 7.67 -16.25 -15.74
CA CYS A 63 8.45 -16.01 -14.52
C CYS A 63 8.39 -14.56 -14.00
N LYS A 64 7.33 -13.80 -14.32
CA LYS A 64 7.11 -12.44 -13.80
C LYS A 64 6.17 -12.50 -12.59
N PRO A 65 6.37 -11.69 -11.53
CA PRO A 65 5.42 -11.61 -10.44
C PRO A 65 4.01 -11.30 -10.96
N SER A 66 3.00 -11.96 -10.41
CA SER A 66 1.59 -11.77 -10.77
C SER A 66 0.72 -11.46 -9.55
N LYS A 67 0.97 -12.17 -8.44
CA LYS A 67 0.29 -11.97 -7.18
C LYS A 67 1.27 -12.01 -6.02
N ILE A 68 0.97 -11.21 -5.01
CA ILE A 68 1.71 -11.09 -3.77
C ILE A 68 0.76 -11.54 -2.66
N TYR A 69 1.23 -12.44 -1.81
CA TYR A 69 0.51 -12.92 -0.64
C TYR A 69 1.19 -12.36 0.61
N LEU A 70 0.38 -11.89 1.55
CA LEU A 70 0.82 -11.31 2.80
C LEU A 70 0.48 -12.25 3.96
N ASP A 71 1.16 -12.06 5.09
CA ASP A 71 0.91 -12.79 6.33
C ASP A 71 -0.38 -12.36 7.04
N LYS A 72 -0.89 -11.17 6.74
CA LYS A 72 -2.17 -10.67 7.23
C LYS A 72 -2.89 -9.78 6.23
N SER A 73 -4.19 -9.59 6.47
CA SER A 73 -5.03 -8.62 5.78
C SER A 73 -4.89 -7.23 6.41
N GLY A 74 -5.50 -6.24 5.74
CA GLY A 74 -5.82 -4.98 6.39
C GLY A 74 -6.87 -5.19 7.49
N SER A 75 -6.91 -4.28 8.47
CA SER A 75 -7.86 -4.36 9.58
C SER A 75 -9.32 -4.12 9.22
N LEU A 76 -9.56 -3.43 8.11
CA LEU A 76 -10.91 -3.19 7.60
C LEU A 76 -11.37 -4.26 6.60
N GLY A 77 -10.61 -5.37 6.50
CA GLY A 77 -10.89 -6.47 5.58
C GLY A 77 -10.08 -6.40 4.29
N GLY A 78 -10.56 -7.12 3.28
CA GLY A 78 -9.79 -7.46 2.07
C GLY A 78 -8.90 -8.67 2.30
N GLY A 79 -8.81 -9.55 1.30
CA GLY A 79 -7.99 -10.77 1.42
C GLY A 79 -6.48 -10.46 1.49
N CYS A 80 -5.68 -11.41 1.96
CA CYS A 80 -4.21 -11.28 2.05
C CYS A 80 -3.49 -11.40 0.68
N ALA A 81 -4.22 -11.39 -0.43
CA ALA A 81 -3.68 -11.57 -1.76
C ALA A 81 -3.90 -10.31 -2.59
N PHE A 82 -2.86 -9.89 -3.30
CA PHE A 82 -2.83 -8.67 -4.10
C PHE A 82 -2.24 -8.94 -5.47
N TRP A 83 -2.70 -8.21 -6.48
CA TRP A 83 -2.03 -8.17 -7.77
C TRP A 83 -0.76 -7.33 -7.67
N ILE A 84 0.17 -7.50 -8.62
CA ILE A 84 1.37 -6.64 -8.70
C ILE A 84 1.06 -5.15 -8.87
N SER A 85 -0.15 -4.79 -9.27
CA SER A 85 -0.57 -3.38 -9.34
C SER A 85 -1.06 -2.84 -8.00
N GLY A 86 -0.83 -3.55 -6.90
CA GLY A 86 -1.30 -3.16 -5.56
C GLY A 86 -2.79 -3.39 -5.31
N LYS A 87 -3.59 -3.78 -6.31
CA LYS A 87 -5.03 -4.03 -6.12
C LYS A 87 -5.27 -5.27 -5.28
N ASN A 88 -6.20 -5.20 -4.34
CA ASN A 88 -6.65 -6.40 -3.62
C ASN A 88 -7.25 -7.42 -4.60
N TYR A 89 -6.93 -8.70 -4.41
CA TYR A 89 -7.41 -9.77 -5.28
C TYR A 89 -8.90 -10.05 -5.12
N ALA A 90 -9.40 -10.02 -3.88
CA ALA A 90 -10.80 -10.25 -3.57
C ALA A 90 -11.66 -9.02 -3.88
N GLU A 91 -11.08 -7.82 -3.77
CA GLU A 91 -11.79 -6.54 -3.95
C GLU A 91 -11.02 -5.57 -4.87
N PRO A 92 -10.94 -5.84 -6.19
CA PRO A 92 -10.06 -5.07 -7.10
C PRO A 92 -10.47 -3.60 -7.29
N THR A 93 -11.74 -3.28 -7.08
CA THR A 93 -12.31 -1.92 -7.15
C THR A 93 -12.41 -1.24 -5.78
N GLY A 94 -11.97 -1.92 -4.72
CA GLY A 94 -12.02 -1.43 -3.35
C GLY A 94 -11.00 -0.33 -3.05
N GLN A 95 -11.10 0.22 -1.83
CA GLN A 95 -10.21 1.27 -1.31
C GLN A 95 -8.92 0.71 -0.70
N THR A 96 -8.81 -0.61 -0.58
CA THR A 96 -7.64 -1.32 -0.06
C THR A 96 -6.57 -1.49 -1.15
N LYS A 97 -5.36 -1.01 -0.88
CA LYS A 97 -4.22 -1.07 -1.79
C LYS A 97 -2.99 -1.60 -1.06
N LEU A 98 -2.20 -2.40 -1.75
CA LEU A 98 -0.85 -2.77 -1.35
C LEU A 98 0.12 -1.80 -2.04
N ILE A 99 0.97 -1.15 -1.26
CA ILE A 99 1.97 -0.20 -1.74
C ILE A 99 3.35 -0.59 -1.19
N PRO A 100 4.44 -0.17 -1.87
CA PRO A 100 5.79 -0.37 -1.38
C PRO A 100 6.01 0.25 0.01
N LEU A 101 7.01 -0.26 0.73
CA LEU A 101 7.43 0.34 1.99
C LEU A 101 8.05 1.72 1.72
N VAL A 102 7.44 2.77 2.27
CA VAL A 102 7.96 4.13 2.18
C VAL A 102 8.73 4.47 3.46
N PRO A 103 10.05 4.70 3.40
CA PRO A 103 10.90 4.89 4.59
C PRO A 103 10.38 5.96 5.55
N THR A 104 9.87 7.07 4.99
CA THR A 104 9.34 8.21 5.74
C THR A 104 8.24 7.84 6.72
N ILE A 105 7.38 6.86 6.39
CA ILE A 105 6.32 6.42 7.29
C ILE A 105 6.61 5.08 7.96
N ALA A 106 7.58 4.30 7.45
CA ALA A 106 7.92 2.97 7.94
C ALA A 106 8.23 2.97 9.45
N ASN A 107 8.90 4.01 9.95
CA ASN A 107 9.25 4.15 11.37
C ASN A 107 8.04 4.33 12.30
N LEU A 108 6.88 4.72 11.76
CA LEU A 108 5.65 4.88 12.54
C LEU A 108 4.86 3.57 12.63
N LEU A 109 5.10 2.67 11.68
CA LEU A 109 4.38 1.41 11.57
C LEU A 109 4.98 0.36 12.50
N ALA A 110 4.12 -0.50 13.05
CA ALA A 110 4.54 -1.72 13.70
C ALA A 110 3.72 -2.90 13.16
N HIS A 111 4.28 -4.11 13.25
CA HIS A 111 3.65 -5.29 12.65
C HIS A 111 2.37 -5.73 13.39
N ASP A 112 2.19 -5.33 14.64
CA ASP A 112 1.07 -5.72 15.50
C ASP A 112 -0.04 -4.65 15.60
N ARG A 113 0.13 -3.49 14.96
CA ARG A 113 -0.83 -2.38 15.02
C ARG A 113 -0.97 -1.66 13.70
N ASP A 114 -2.15 -1.07 13.49
CA ASP A 114 -2.35 -0.13 12.41
C ASP A 114 -2.17 1.29 12.91
N ILE A 115 -1.88 2.20 11.97
CA ILE A 115 -1.89 3.62 12.23
C ILE A 115 -2.91 4.31 11.35
N ILE A 116 -3.54 5.34 11.89
CA ILE A 116 -4.41 6.25 11.16
C ILE A 116 -3.66 7.57 11.02
N LEU A 117 -3.51 8.07 9.79
CA LEU A 117 -2.90 9.37 9.53
C LEU A 117 -3.90 10.29 8.84
N ASP A 118 -4.03 11.51 9.34
CA ASP A 118 -4.78 12.57 8.66
C ASP A 118 -3.94 13.23 7.54
N ASP A 119 -4.61 14.04 6.73
CA ASP A 119 -4.00 14.69 5.57
C ASP A 119 -2.88 15.68 5.96
N GLU A 120 -2.99 16.31 7.13
CA GLU A 120 -1.99 17.27 7.63
C GLU A 120 -0.71 16.54 8.04
N LYS A 121 -0.84 15.43 8.77
CA LYS A 121 0.29 14.59 9.16
C LYS A 121 0.97 13.98 7.95
N LEU A 122 0.20 13.48 6.98
CA LEU A 122 0.73 12.98 5.71
C LEU A 122 1.47 14.09 4.96
N ARG A 123 0.94 15.31 4.92
CA ARG A 123 1.60 16.46 4.28
C ARG A 123 2.94 16.75 4.94
N SER A 124 2.97 16.82 6.26
CA SER A 124 4.20 17.08 7.02
C SER A 124 5.25 16.01 6.79
N LEU A 125 4.86 14.74 6.69
CA LEU A 125 5.79 13.64 6.47
C LEU A 125 6.35 13.64 5.05
N LEU A 126 5.51 13.86 4.02
CA LEU A 126 5.88 13.67 2.61
C LEU A 126 6.34 14.95 1.89
N SER A 127 6.40 16.09 2.59
CA SER A 127 6.93 17.36 2.05
C SER A 127 8.37 17.67 2.51
N ALA A 128 8.96 16.79 3.31
CA ALA A 128 10.35 16.86 3.77
C ALA A 128 11.29 16.13 2.81
#